data_AF-A0A356X3S1-F1
#
_entry.id   AF-A0A356X3S1-F1
#
_cell.length_a   1.000
_cell.length_b   1.000
_cell.length_c   1.000
_cell.angle_alpha   90.00
_cell.angle_beta   90.00
_cell.angle_gamma   90.00
#
_symmetry.space_group_name_H-M   'P 1'
#
loop_
_entity.id
_entity.type
_entity.pdbx_description
1 polymer ?
#
loop_
_entity_poly.entity_id
_entity_poly.type
_entity_poly.pdbx_seq_one_letter_code
_entity_poly.pdbx_strand_id
1 'polypeptide(L)' 'MVDIQNDFCPGGALEVSNGDEVIKPTNDLIPHFDCVVQTQDWHPADHLSFASNHKQKEAFETT' A
#
# COMPACT_ATOMS: atom_id res chain seq x y z
N MET A 1 -8.14 4.25 -8.17
CA MET A 1 -7.32 4.51 -6.97
C MET A 1 -6.59 3.24 -6.61
N VAL A 2 -5.29 3.29 -6.40
CA VAL A 2 -4.47 2.11 -6.14
C VAL A 2 -3.94 2.19 -4.72
N ASP A 3 -4.31 1.23 -3.89
CA ASP A 3 -3.68 0.89 -2.62
C ASP A 3 -3.43 2.09 -1.69
N ILE A 4 -4.39 3.01 -1.60
CA ILE A 4 -4.39 4.03 -0.54
C ILE A 4 -4.86 3.34 0.76
N GLN A 5 -3.92 2.62 1.39
CA GLN A 5 -4.12 1.78 2.57
C GLN A 5 -3.22 2.24 3.72
N ASN A 6 -3.64 1.95 4.95
CA ASN A 6 -2.93 2.37 6.16
C ASN A 6 -1.47 1.90 6.19
N ASP A 7 -1.18 0.69 5.72
CA ASP A 7 0.19 0.15 5.73
C ASP A 7 1.15 0.96 4.87
N PHE A 8 0.65 1.70 3.87
CA PHE A 8 1.44 2.55 2.98
C PHE A 8 1.42 4.04 3.38
N CYS A 9 0.66 4.41 4.43
CA CYS A 9 0.65 5.76 5.00
C CYS A 9 1.66 5.88 6.15
N PRO A 10 2.04 7.11 6.58
CA PRO A 10 2.95 7.29 7.73
C PRO A 10 2.48 6.55 8.98
N GLY A 11 3.40 5.79 9.60
CA GLY A 11 3.12 4.92 10.74
C GLY A 11 2.62 3.51 10.39
N GLY A 12 2.47 3.19 9.09
CA GLY A 12 2.11 1.87 8.59
C GLY A 12 3.30 0.89 8.51
N ALA A 13 3.01 -0.39 8.24
CA ALA A 13 4.03 -1.44 8.17
C ALA A 13 5.00 -1.30 6.98
N LEU A 14 4.57 -0.64 5.90
CA LEU A 14 5.38 -0.36 4.71
C LEU A 14 5.18 1.10 4.28
N GLU A 15 5.37 2.02 5.23
CA GLU A 15 5.05 3.43 5.04
C GLU A 15 5.76 4.04 3.82
N VAL A 16 5.00 4.81 3.05
CA VAL A 16 5.53 5.74 2.05
C VAL A 16 5.56 7.11 2.71
N SER A 17 6.73 7.78 2.65
CA SER A 17 6.86 9.13 3.19
C SER A 17 5.83 10.06 2.57
N ASN A 18 5.04 10.74 3.41
CA ASN A 18 3.92 11.60 3.04
C ASN A 18 2.82 10.90 2.21
N GLY A 19 2.71 9.57 2.33
CA GLY A 19 1.76 8.74 1.58
C GLY A 19 0.28 9.05 1.85
N ASP A 20 -0.04 9.75 2.94
CA ASP A 20 -1.38 10.21 3.29
C ASP A 20 -1.77 11.52 2.59
N GLU A 21 -0.81 12.32 2.09
CA GLU A 21 -1.09 13.60 1.43
C GLU A 21 -1.91 13.44 0.14
N VAL A 22 -1.90 12.26 -0.48
CA VAL A 22 -2.70 11.96 -1.68
C VAL A 22 -4.19 11.73 -1.39
N ILE A 23 -4.59 11.50 -0.13
CA ILE A 23 -5.98 11.18 0.24
C ILE A 23 -6.90 12.34 -0.16
N LYS A 24 -6.56 13.57 0.25
CA LYS A 24 -7.38 14.75 -0.04
C LYS A 24 -7.56 15.01 -1.55
N PRO A 25 -6.49 15.18 -2.36
CA PRO A 25 -6.65 15.43 -3.79
C PRO A 25 -7.34 14.27 -4.50
N THR A 26 -7.13 13.02 -4.08
CA THR A 26 -7.85 11.88 -4.67
C THR A 26 -9.35 11.95 -4.38
N ASN A 27 -9.75 12.25 -3.14
CA ASN A 27 -11.15 12.43 -2.78
C ASN A 27 -11.79 13.61 -3.52
N ASP A 28 -11.06 14.71 -3.71
CA ASP A 28 -11.54 15.87 -4.47
C ASP A 28 -11.75 15.54 -5.97
N LEU A 29 -11.03 14.55 -6.51
CA LEU A 29 -11.15 14.10 -7.89
C LEU A 29 -12.32 13.13 -8.11
N ILE A 30 -12.71 12.32 -7.12
CA ILE A 30 -13.77 11.30 -7.24
C ILE A 30 -15.05 11.80 -7.95
N PRO A 31 -15.62 12.99 -7.65
CA PRO A 31 -16.85 13.45 -8.28
C PRO A 31 -16.74 13.73 -9.79
N HIS A 32 -15.53 13.78 -10.34
CA HIS A 32 -15.26 14.09 -11.74
C HIS A 32 -15.23 12.84 -12.64
N PHE A 33 -15.49 11.65 -12.10
CA PHE A 33 -15.44 10.39 -12.83
C PHE A 33 -16.76 9.62 -12.70
N ASP A 34 -17.27 9.09 -13.81
CA ASP A 34 -18.48 8.26 -13.83
C ASP A 34 -18.27 6.88 -13.17
N CYS A 35 -17.02 6.42 -13.11
CA CYS A 35 -16.65 5.14 -12.53
C CYS A 35 -15.37 5.29 -11.70
N VAL A 36 -15.43 4.83 -10.45
CA VAL A 36 -14.29 4.82 -9.53
C VAL A 36 -14.05 3.39 -9.08
N VAL A 37 -12.86 2.88 -9.37
CA VAL A 37 -12.38 1.57 -8.89
C VAL A 37 -11.26 1.80 -7.89
N GLN A 38 -11.29 1.04 -6.80
CA GLN A 38 -10.26 1.03 -5.78
C GLN A 38 -9.66 -0.38 -5.72
N THR A 39 -8.34 -0.47 -5.71
CA THR A 39 -7.65 -1.73 -5.44
C THR A 39 -7.26 -1.79 -3.97
N GLN A 40 -7.06 -3.02 -3.51
CA GLN A 40 -6.57 -3.29 -2.18
C GLN A 40 -5.54 -4.39 -2.30
N ASP A 41 -4.33 -4.13 -1.81
CA ASP A 41 -3.38 -5.18 -1.57
C ASP A 41 -3.90 -6.04 -0.40
N TRP A 42 -4.10 -7.32 -0.67
CA TRP A 42 -4.84 -8.25 0.19
C TRP A 42 -4.10 -9.58 0.34
N HIS A 43 -2.94 -9.49 0.98
CA HIS A 43 -2.08 -10.64 1.22
C HIS A 43 -2.61 -11.53 2.35
N PRO A 44 -2.54 -12.88 2.22
CA PRO A 44 -2.60 -13.76 3.38
C PRO A 44 -1.36 -13.56 4.28
N ALA A 45 -1.44 -13.95 5.55
CA ALA A 45 -0.34 -13.76 6.49
C ALA A 45 0.96 -14.50 6.08
N ASP A 46 0.84 -15.60 5.33
CA ASP A 46 1.94 -16.42 4.81
C ASP A 46 2.29 -16.08 3.35
N HIS A 47 1.94 -14.87 2.87
CA HIS A 47 2.19 -14.48 1.49
C HIS A 47 3.68 -14.51 1.11
N LEU A 48 3.95 -14.95 -0.13
CA LEU A 48 5.31 -15.13 -0.64
C LEU A 48 6.12 -13.84 -0.68
N SER A 49 5.49 -12.67 -0.77
CA SER A 49 6.20 -11.39 -0.82
C SER A 49 6.85 -10.98 0.51
N PHE A 50 6.42 -11.56 1.63
CA PHE A 50 6.97 -11.18 2.95
C PHE A 50 8.29 -11.90 3.22
N ALA A 51 9.33 -11.12 3.52
CA ALA A 51 10.66 -11.64 3.87
C ALA A 51 10.60 -12.62 5.05
N SER A 52 9.70 -12.41 6.01
CA SER A 52 9.48 -13.30 7.17
C SER A 52 9.11 -14.74 6.80
N ASN A 53 8.60 -14.96 5.58
CA ASN A 53 8.26 -16.29 5.08
C ASN A 53 9.43 -17.00 4.38
N HIS A 54 10.61 -16.39 4.33
CA HIS A 54 11.82 -16.94 3.74
C HIS A 54 12.95 -17.04 4.77
N LYS A 55 13.60 -18.20 4.85
CA LYS A 55 14.70 -18.40 5.81
C LYS A 55 15.89 -17.52 5.44
N GLN A 56 16.42 -16.82 6.45
CA GLN A 56 17.63 -15.99 6.33
C GLN A 56 17.51 -14.85 5.30
N LYS A 57 16.29 -14.32 5.13
CA LYS A 57 16.03 -13.16 4.28
C LYS A 57 15.53 -12.00 5.13
N GLU A 58 15.99 -10.80 4.77
CA GLU A 58 15.58 -9.57 5.43
C GLU A 58 14.71 -8.72 4.49
N ALA A 59 13.89 -7.85 5.08
CA ALA A 59 13.12 -6.89 4.29
C ALA A 59 14.07 -6.02 3.45
N PHE A 60 13.70 -5.78 2.18
CA PHE A 60 14.45 -4.98 1.21
C PHE A 60 15.82 -5.55 0.79
N GLU A 61 16.14 -6.82 1.08
CA GLU A 61 17.37 -7.45 0.61
C GLU A 61 17.47 -7.43 -0.93
N THR A 62 18.62 -7.02 -1.46
CA THR A 62 18.93 -7.04 -2.89
C THR A 62 20.04 -8.06 -3.18
N THR A 63 19.98 -8.72 -4.35
CA THR A 63 20.99 -9.69 -4.82
C THR A 63 22.31 -9.05 -5.20
#